data_AF-A0A9E1ZCQ7-F1
#
_entry.id   AF-A0A9E1ZCQ7-F1
#
_cell.length_a   1.000
_cell.length_b   1.000
_cell.length_c   1.000
_cell.angle_alpha   90.00
_cell.angle_beta   90.00
_cell.angle_gamma   90.00
#
_symmetry.space_group_name_H-M   'P 1'
#
loop_
_entity.id
_entity.type
_entity.pdbx_description
1 polymer ?
#
loop_
_entity_poly.entity_id
_entity_poly.type
_entity_poly.pdbx_seq_one_letter_code
_entity_poly.pdbx_strand_id
1 'polypeptide(L)'
;TIEDVPEEFELTEYQRNHVNVEQTKQSIIDSIEIKQKLGELSYPLYFLDYETFPTAIPVYDGCTPYQQVPFQFSLHILREPNGELEHYEFLHTDPEINPMIPLAEALRELIGEQGSVIVWNKKFEGKCHEDLAELLPEHAEIFHGYNNRFFDLMDIFSQHDYVDADFRGKFSIKAVLPVLVPELSYKNLNISDGSMAMNSWKRMMFEMESQQDKDQVQQDLLKYCELDTLAMVKIFEVLKKL
;
A
#
# COMPACT_ATOMS: atom_id res chain seq x y z
N THR A 1 -22.76 19.77 -15.01
CA THR A 1 -21.57 18.96 -14.68
C THR A 1 -20.94 19.53 -13.41
N ILE A 2 -19.81 19.02 -12.90
CA ILE A 2 -19.10 19.67 -11.77
C ILE A 2 -18.76 21.13 -12.11
N GLU A 3 -18.50 21.40 -13.39
CA GLU A 3 -18.22 22.73 -13.92
C GLU A 3 -19.37 23.73 -13.69
N ASP A 4 -20.62 23.26 -13.61
CA ASP A 4 -21.81 24.09 -13.45
C ASP A 4 -22.21 24.32 -11.98
N VAL A 5 -21.46 23.79 -11.01
CA VAL A 5 -21.80 23.92 -9.58
C VAL A 5 -21.58 25.36 -9.12
N PRO A 6 -22.63 26.08 -8.67
CA PRO A 6 -22.48 27.46 -8.21
C PRO A 6 -21.64 27.59 -6.94
N GLU A 7 -21.08 28.78 -6.71
CA GLU A 7 -20.28 29.09 -5.52
C GLU A 7 -21.13 29.05 -4.25
N GLU A 8 -22.39 29.48 -4.34
CA GLU A 8 -23.37 29.50 -3.25
C GLU A 8 -23.98 28.13 -2.92
N PHE A 9 -23.72 27.10 -3.73
CA PHE A 9 -24.24 25.75 -3.44
C PHE A 9 -23.58 25.18 -2.18
N GLU A 10 -24.37 24.80 -1.19
CA GLU A 10 -23.84 24.29 0.07
C GLU A 10 -23.14 22.94 -0.14
N LEU A 11 -21.85 22.91 0.15
CA LEU A 11 -20.98 21.74 0.08
C LEU A 11 -20.13 21.65 1.34
N THR A 12 -19.74 20.44 1.72
CA THR A 12 -18.64 20.26 2.68
C THR A 12 -17.36 20.87 2.11
N GLU A 13 -16.41 21.21 2.98
CA GLU A 13 -15.11 21.73 2.57
C GLU A 13 -14.42 20.81 1.54
N TYR A 14 -14.45 19.50 1.76
CA TYR A 14 -13.86 18.51 0.84
C TYR A 14 -14.54 18.49 -0.52
N GLN A 15 -15.88 18.52 -0.55
CA GLN A 15 -16.62 18.61 -1.81
C GLN A 15 -16.32 19.93 -2.53
N ARG A 16 -16.22 21.05 -1.79
CA ARG A 16 -15.87 22.35 -2.35
C ARG A 16 -14.47 22.36 -2.93
N ASN A 17 -13.48 21.77 -2.25
CA ASN A 17 -12.13 21.62 -2.77
C ASN A 17 -12.11 20.84 -4.09
N HIS A 18 -12.89 19.75 -4.20
CA HIS A 18 -13.00 18.99 -5.45
C HIS A 18 -13.63 19.80 -6.59
N VAL A 19 -14.70 20.55 -6.31
CA VAL A 19 -15.32 21.46 -7.30
C VAL A 19 -14.32 22.52 -7.75
N ASN A 20 -13.58 23.12 -6.80
CA ASN A 20 -12.64 24.19 -7.08
C ASN A 20 -11.50 23.71 -8.00
N VAL A 21 -10.86 22.57 -7.71
CA VAL A 21 -9.79 22.05 -8.59
C VAL A 21 -10.33 21.67 -9.96
N GLU A 22 -11.57 21.17 -10.05
CA GLU A 22 -12.17 20.76 -11.32
C GLU A 22 -12.55 21.96 -12.19
N GLN A 23 -13.07 23.04 -11.60
CA GLN A 23 -13.42 24.28 -12.30
C GLN A 23 -12.21 25.11 -12.70
N THR A 24 -11.21 25.20 -11.82
CA THR A 24 -10.02 26.06 -12.03
C THR A 24 -8.88 25.36 -12.75
N LYS A 25 -8.84 24.02 -12.71
CA LYS A 25 -7.71 23.18 -13.12
C LYS A 25 -6.39 23.55 -12.42
N GLN A 26 -6.48 24.12 -11.23
CA GLN A 26 -5.36 24.41 -10.34
C GLN A 26 -5.44 23.53 -9.10
N SER A 27 -4.37 22.83 -8.79
CA SER A 27 -4.28 21.98 -7.61
C SER A 27 -4.26 22.82 -6.33
N ILE A 28 -4.86 22.29 -5.26
CA ILE A 28 -4.77 22.86 -3.91
C ILE A 28 -3.66 22.08 -3.19
N ILE A 29 -2.63 22.79 -2.72
CA ILE A 29 -1.47 22.19 -2.05
C ILE A 29 -1.13 22.98 -0.78
N ASP A 30 -1.39 22.39 0.38
CA ASP A 30 -0.92 22.88 1.67
C ASP A 30 0.50 22.38 1.94
N SER A 31 1.47 23.08 1.35
CA SER A 31 2.89 22.73 1.51
C SER A 31 3.39 22.81 2.96
N ILE A 32 2.73 23.58 3.84
CA ILE A 32 3.12 23.72 5.25
C ILE A 32 2.71 22.47 6.00
N GLU A 33 1.45 22.07 5.87
CA GLU A 33 0.91 20.87 6.53
C GLU A 33 1.62 19.60 6.03
N ILE A 34 1.87 19.48 4.72
CA ILE A 34 2.62 18.35 4.14
C ILE A 34 4.03 18.27 4.74
N LYS A 35 4.75 19.40 4.83
CA LYS A 35 6.09 19.43 5.44
C LYS A 35 6.07 19.07 6.92
N GLN A 36 5.05 19.50 7.65
CA GLN A 36 4.88 19.15 9.05
C GLN A 36 4.67 17.64 9.22
N LYS A 37 3.71 17.05 8.50
CA LYS A 37 3.45 15.59 8.54
C LYS A 37 4.68 14.78 8.15
N LEU A 38 5.37 15.13 7.07
CA LEU A 38 6.60 14.44 6.65
C LEU A 38 7.77 14.67 7.63
N GLY A 39 7.75 15.75 8.40
CA GLY A 39 8.74 16.04 9.45
C GLY A 39 8.63 15.14 10.68
N GLU A 40 7.52 14.43 10.85
CA GLU A 40 7.32 13.45 11.93
C GLU A 40 8.04 12.12 11.65
N LEU A 41 8.42 11.88 10.38
CA LEU A 41 9.07 10.65 9.96
C LEU A 41 10.49 10.54 10.52
N SER A 42 10.81 9.35 11.01
CA SER A 42 12.13 9.01 11.52
C SER A 42 12.75 7.91 10.66
N TYR A 43 14.01 8.08 10.26
CA TYR A 43 14.74 7.06 9.52
C TYR A 43 15.19 5.92 10.44
N PRO A 44 15.29 4.67 9.96
CA PRO A 44 15.01 4.21 8.60
C PRO A 44 13.52 4.27 8.23
N LEU A 45 13.22 4.53 6.95
CA LEU A 45 11.85 4.50 6.42
C LEU A 45 11.58 3.15 5.77
N TYR A 46 10.48 2.50 6.16
CA TYR A 46 10.05 1.19 5.68
C TYR A 46 8.75 1.35 4.90
N PHE A 47 8.78 1.26 3.57
CA PHE A 47 7.58 1.34 2.72
C PHE A 47 7.03 -0.07 2.52
N LEU A 48 5.91 -0.39 3.16
CA LEU A 48 5.37 -1.74 3.29
C LEU A 48 3.99 -1.83 2.63
N ASP A 49 3.77 -2.89 1.86
CA ASP A 49 2.49 -3.24 1.25
C ASP A 49 2.29 -4.76 1.29
N TYR A 50 1.04 -5.21 1.47
CA TYR A 50 0.68 -6.63 1.51
C TYR A 50 -0.37 -7.00 0.48
N GLU A 51 -0.27 -8.23 -0.03
CA GLU A 51 -1.36 -8.88 -0.76
C GLU A 51 -1.94 -10.04 0.06
N THR A 52 -3.27 -10.15 0.06
CA THR A 52 -4.02 -11.02 0.99
C THR A 52 -5.05 -11.90 0.28
N PHE A 53 -5.40 -13.01 0.91
CA PHE A 53 -6.38 -13.98 0.41
C PHE A 53 -7.56 -14.20 1.38
N PRO A 54 -8.46 -13.21 1.56
CA PRO A 54 -9.60 -13.34 2.46
C PRO A 54 -10.68 -14.25 1.87
N THR A 55 -10.84 -15.44 2.45
CA THR A 55 -11.78 -16.47 1.96
C THR A 55 -12.93 -16.72 2.94
N ALA A 56 -14.13 -17.01 2.39
CA ALA A 56 -15.31 -17.32 3.21
C ALA A 56 -15.19 -18.67 3.93
N ILE A 57 -14.50 -19.64 3.30
CA ILE A 57 -14.16 -20.93 3.90
C ILE A 57 -12.65 -20.92 4.09
N PRO A 58 -12.15 -20.95 5.33
CA PRO A 58 -10.71 -20.97 5.61
C PRO A 58 -10.02 -22.13 4.89
N VAL A 59 -8.92 -21.82 4.20
CA VAL A 59 -8.10 -22.81 3.49
C VAL A 59 -7.00 -23.39 4.38
N TYR A 60 -6.50 -22.58 5.33
CA TYR A 60 -5.38 -22.94 6.20
C TYR A 60 -5.84 -23.08 7.65
N ASP A 61 -5.18 -23.98 8.38
CA ASP A 61 -5.39 -24.13 9.82
C ASP A 61 -5.06 -22.84 10.58
N GLY A 62 -5.85 -22.54 11.61
CA GLY A 62 -5.74 -21.32 12.40
C GLY A 62 -6.41 -20.09 11.77
N CYS A 63 -6.93 -20.18 10.54
CA CYS A 63 -7.64 -19.07 9.89
C CYS A 63 -9.16 -19.09 10.14
N THR A 64 -9.78 -17.91 10.12
CA THR A 64 -11.23 -17.71 10.25
C THR A 64 -11.85 -17.08 8.99
N PRO A 65 -13.17 -17.20 8.78
CA PRO A 65 -13.82 -16.63 7.59
C PRO A 65 -13.54 -15.13 7.41
N TYR A 66 -13.13 -14.74 6.20
CA TYR A 66 -12.78 -13.38 5.79
C TYR A 66 -11.61 -12.72 6.55
N GLN A 67 -10.83 -13.51 7.30
CA GLN A 67 -9.56 -13.06 7.85
C GLN A 67 -8.63 -12.62 6.71
N GLN A 68 -7.84 -11.56 6.92
CA GLN A 68 -6.77 -11.28 5.97
C GLN A 68 -5.73 -12.37 6.11
N VAL A 69 -5.43 -13.05 5.01
CA VAL A 69 -4.37 -14.05 4.95
C VAL A 69 -3.28 -13.46 4.06
N PRO A 70 -2.34 -12.65 4.60
CA PRO A 70 -1.18 -12.18 3.87
C PRO A 70 -0.42 -13.35 3.25
N PHE A 71 -0.21 -13.30 1.94
CA PHE A 71 0.59 -14.29 1.21
C PHE A 71 1.81 -13.70 0.52
N GLN A 72 1.87 -12.37 0.43
CA GLN A 72 2.97 -11.63 -0.17
C GLN A 72 3.14 -10.30 0.56
N PHE A 73 4.38 -9.84 0.65
CA PHE A 73 4.68 -8.45 0.95
C PHE A 73 5.73 -7.92 -0.02
N SER A 74 5.73 -6.60 -0.20
CA SER A 74 6.88 -5.85 -0.69
C SER A 74 7.33 -4.86 0.38
N LEU A 75 8.63 -4.64 0.45
CA LEU A 75 9.25 -3.74 1.40
C LEU A 75 10.40 -2.98 0.73
N HIS A 76 10.24 -1.68 0.55
CA HIS A 76 11.36 -0.79 0.24
C HIS A 76 11.90 -0.17 1.54
N ILE A 77 13.21 -0.10 1.68
CA ILE A 77 13.86 0.48 2.86
C ILE A 77 14.79 1.61 2.44
N LEU A 78 14.58 2.78 3.02
CA LEU A 78 15.49 3.91 2.90
C LEU A 78 16.14 4.15 4.26
N ARG A 79 17.41 3.75 4.42
CA ARG A 79 18.09 3.74 5.71
C ARG A 79 18.40 5.14 6.24
N GLU A 80 18.71 6.06 5.35
CA GLU A 80 19.09 7.44 5.68
C GLU A 80 18.65 8.41 4.58
N PRO A 81 18.56 9.72 4.87
CA PRO A 81 18.24 10.71 3.85
C PRO A 81 19.22 10.66 2.67
N ASN A 82 18.69 10.52 1.45
CA ASN A 82 19.47 10.38 0.21
C ASN A 82 20.36 9.14 0.13
N GLY A 83 20.14 8.14 0.99
CA GLY A 83 20.80 6.84 0.91
C GLY A 83 20.30 6.00 -0.27
N GLU A 84 20.92 4.83 -0.44
CA GLU A 84 20.45 3.84 -1.42
C GLU A 84 19.10 3.26 -0.98
N LEU A 85 18.24 3.00 -1.97
CA LEU A 85 16.96 2.36 -1.75
C LEU A 85 17.14 0.85 -1.84
N GLU A 86 16.89 0.15 -0.73
CA GLU A 86 16.88 -1.32 -0.67
C GLU A 86 15.47 -1.83 -1.00
N HIS A 87 15.36 -2.98 -1.65
CA HIS A 87 14.10 -3.68 -1.88
C HIS A 87 14.18 -5.12 -1.38
N TYR A 88 13.15 -5.53 -0.68
CA TYR A 88 12.93 -6.88 -0.20
C TYR A 88 11.49 -7.28 -0.49
N GLU A 89 11.27 -8.57 -0.72
CA GLU A 89 9.97 -9.11 -1.06
C GLU A 89 9.84 -10.54 -0.55
N PHE A 90 8.58 -10.96 -0.37
CA PHE A 90 8.24 -12.33 -0.04
C PHE A 90 6.99 -12.72 -0.82
N LEU A 91 6.97 -13.90 -1.43
CA LEU A 91 5.80 -14.48 -2.08
C LEU A 91 5.67 -15.95 -1.68
N HIS A 92 4.54 -16.31 -1.10
CA HIS A 92 4.26 -17.68 -0.71
C HIS A 92 3.85 -18.55 -1.91
N THR A 93 4.44 -19.75 -2.01
CA THR A 93 4.23 -20.68 -3.14
C THR A 93 4.02 -22.14 -2.74
N ASP A 94 3.88 -22.45 -1.44
CA ASP A 94 3.66 -23.81 -0.93
C ASP A 94 2.20 -24.01 -0.45
N PRO A 95 1.35 -24.77 -1.15
CA PRO A 95 -0.07 -24.88 -0.80
C PRO A 95 -0.35 -25.60 0.53
N GLU A 96 0.63 -26.30 1.11
CA GLU A 96 0.45 -27.09 2.32
C GLU A 96 0.73 -26.27 3.60
N ILE A 97 1.32 -25.08 3.47
CA ILE A 97 1.76 -24.25 4.60
C ILE A 97 0.87 -23.02 4.70
N ASN A 98 0.48 -22.64 5.92
CA ASN A 98 -0.20 -21.37 6.13
C ASN A 98 0.78 -20.22 5.78
N PRO A 99 0.51 -19.38 4.77
CA PRO A 99 1.45 -18.37 4.27
C PRO A 99 1.88 -17.37 5.33
N MET A 100 1.00 -17.09 6.31
CA MET A 100 1.25 -16.12 7.36
C MET A 100 2.45 -16.46 8.25
N ILE A 101 2.77 -17.76 8.41
CA ILE A 101 3.90 -18.21 9.24
C ILE A 101 5.25 -17.79 8.63
N PRO A 102 5.64 -18.28 7.44
CA PRO A 102 6.92 -17.88 6.83
C PRO A 102 6.94 -16.39 6.46
N LEU A 103 5.78 -15.78 6.16
CA LEU A 103 5.69 -14.36 5.89
C LEU A 103 6.05 -13.51 7.12
N ALA A 104 5.50 -13.86 8.28
CA ALA A 104 5.83 -13.18 9.54
C ALA A 104 7.32 -13.31 9.89
N GLU A 105 7.87 -14.51 9.73
CA GLU A 105 9.28 -14.78 9.98
C GLU A 105 10.20 -14.00 9.03
N ALA A 106 9.84 -13.88 7.75
CA ALA A 106 10.62 -13.11 6.80
C ALA A 106 10.58 -11.60 7.11
N LEU A 107 9.42 -11.06 7.46
CA LEU A 107 9.28 -9.62 7.66
C LEU A 107 9.98 -9.12 8.92
N ARG A 108 9.90 -9.87 10.02
CA ARG A 108 10.50 -9.46 11.31
C ARG A 108 12.02 -9.32 11.26
N GLU A 109 12.68 -10.02 10.34
CA GLU A 109 14.13 -9.94 10.14
C GLU A 109 14.55 -8.65 9.40
N LEU A 110 13.60 -7.97 8.75
CA LEU A 110 13.85 -6.81 7.90
C LEU A 110 13.52 -5.47 8.59
N ILE A 111 12.43 -5.43 9.36
CA ILE A 111 11.97 -4.22 10.05
C ILE A 111 12.55 -4.18 11.47
N GLY A 112 13.39 -3.19 11.73
CA GLY A 112 14.01 -2.97 13.03
C GLY A 112 13.08 -2.29 14.05
N GLU A 113 13.61 -2.05 15.26
CA GLU A 113 12.87 -1.47 16.39
C GLU A 113 12.61 0.05 16.27
N GLN A 114 13.28 0.73 15.34
CA GLN A 114 13.23 2.19 15.17
C GLN A 114 12.83 2.56 13.76
N GLY A 115 12.53 3.85 13.55
CA GLY A 115 12.14 4.40 12.26
C GLY A 115 10.63 4.41 12.03
N SER A 116 10.19 4.83 10.85
CA SER A 116 8.78 4.94 10.48
C SER A 116 8.40 3.89 9.44
N VAL A 117 7.21 3.29 9.61
CA VAL A 117 6.66 2.33 8.65
C VAL A 117 5.60 3.02 7.82
N ILE A 118 5.92 3.30 6.55
CA ILE A 118 5.08 4.03 5.61
C ILE A 118 4.22 3.03 4.86
N VAL A 119 2.92 3.28 4.84
CA VAL A 119 1.91 2.42 4.21
C VAL A 119 0.92 3.28 3.42
N TRP A 120 0.14 2.65 2.54
CA TRP A 120 -0.96 3.31 1.81
C TRP A 120 -2.29 2.68 2.23
N ASN A 121 -2.93 3.21 3.28
CA ASN A 121 -4.05 2.64 4.05
C ASN A 121 -3.64 1.83 5.28
N LYS A 122 -3.23 2.53 6.34
CA LYS A 122 -2.78 1.94 7.63
C LYS A 122 -3.82 1.06 8.32
N LYS A 123 -5.12 1.25 8.03
CA LYS A 123 -6.18 0.40 8.61
C LYS A 123 -6.11 -1.02 8.05
N PHE A 124 -5.85 -1.15 6.75
CA PHE A 124 -5.71 -2.44 6.09
C PHE A 124 -4.44 -3.13 6.56
N GLU A 125 -3.28 -2.44 6.49
CA GLU A 125 -2.02 -3.04 6.92
C GLU A 125 -1.96 -3.34 8.41
N GLY A 126 -2.61 -2.50 9.23
CA GLY A 126 -2.81 -2.78 10.64
C GLY A 126 -3.62 -4.05 10.86
N LYS A 127 -4.67 -4.28 10.06
CA LYS A 127 -5.44 -5.53 10.14
C LYS A 127 -4.61 -6.74 9.75
N CYS A 128 -3.75 -6.66 8.73
CA CYS A 128 -2.80 -7.72 8.40
C CYS A 128 -1.91 -8.06 9.62
N HIS A 129 -1.37 -7.05 10.29
CA HIS A 129 -0.58 -7.23 11.52
C HIS A 129 -1.39 -7.83 12.68
N GLU A 130 -2.65 -7.42 12.88
CA GLU A 130 -3.51 -8.06 13.89
C GLU A 130 -3.79 -9.53 13.55
N ASP A 131 -4.05 -9.85 12.28
CA ASP A 131 -4.27 -11.25 11.84
C ASP A 131 -3.02 -12.11 12.02
N LEU A 132 -1.83 -11.56 11.78
CA LEU A 132 -0.55 -12.22 12.07
C LEU A 132 -0.35 -12.41 13.58
N ALA A 133 -0.66 -11.39 14.40
CA ALA A 133 -0.53 -11.44 15.85
C ALA A 133 -1.51 -12.43 16.52
N GLU A 134 -2.72 -12.57 15.97
CA GLU A 134 -3.72 -13.56 16.42
C GLU A 134 -3.24 -15.00 16.13
N LEU A 135 -2.65 -15.24 14.95
CA LEU A 135 -2.13 -16.55 14.58
C LEU A 135 -0.83 -16.91 15.32
N LEU A 136 0.05 -15.92 15.53
CA LEU A 136 1.39 -16.07 16.11
C LEU A 136 1.54 -15.17 17.35
N PRO A 137 0.94 -15.53 18.51
CA PRO A 137 0.93 -14.69 19.70
C PRO A 137 2.33 -14.32 20.20
N GLU A 138 3.33 -15.17 19.98
CA GLU A 138 4.75 -14.91 20.29
C GLU A 138 5.36 -13.76 19.47
N HIS A 139 4.69 -13.32 18.40
CA HIS A 139 5.09 -12.21 17.54
C HIS A 139 4.13 -11.02 17.64
N ALA A 140 3.12 -11.07 18.50
CA ALA A 140 2.14 -9.98 18.63
C ALA A 140 2.79 -8.64 18.98
N GLU A 141 3.70 -8.61 19.96
CA GLU A 141 4.34 -7.37 20.42
C GLU A 141 5.12 -6.66 19.31
N ILE A 142 5.79 -7.42 18.42
CA ILE A 142 6.60 -6.83 17.35
C ILE A 142 5.70 -6.21 16.26
N PHE A 143 4.62 -6.89 15.86
CA PHE A 143 3.66 -6.37 14.88
C PHE A 143 2.88 -5.17 15.41
N HIS A 144 2.47 -5.19 16.69
CA HIS A 144 1.90 -4.01 17.34
C HIS A 144 2.90 -2.86 17.42
N GLY A 145 4.18 -3.16 17.66
CA GLY A 145 5.28 -2.20 17.58
C GLY A 145 5.43 -1.55 16.19
N TYR A 146 5.16 -2.30 15.11
CA TYR A 146 5.14 -1.76 13.75
C TYR A 146 3.91 -0.85 13.54
N ASN A 147 2.72 -1.28 13.99
CA ASN A 147 1.49 -0.49 13.91
C ASN A 147 1.64 0.88 14.59
N ASN A 148 2.31 0.93 15.74
CA ASN A 148 2.56 2.17 16.48
C ASN A 148 3.47 3.16 15.75
N ARG A 149 4.21 2.70 14.73
CA ARG A 149 5.13 3.51 13.92
C ARG A 149 4.59 3.77 12.52
N PHE A 150 3.32 3.43 12.27
CA PHE A 150 2.72 3.66 10.97
C PHE A 150 2.58 5.14 10.65
N PHE A 151 2.94 5.47 9.42
CA PHE A 151 2.61 6.70 8.75
C PHE A 151 1.82 6.36 7.48
N ASP A 152 0.57 6.82 7.40
CA ASP A 152 -0.27 6.57 6.22
C ASP A 152 -0.04 7.67 5.19
N LEU A 153 0.67 7.36 4.11
CA LEU A 153 0.97 8.35 3.07
C LEU A 153 -0.31 8.79 2.33
N MET A 154 -1.35 7.95 2.32
CA MET A 154 -2.66 8.28 1.76
C MET A 154 -3.35 9.42 2.53
N ASP A 155 -3.02 9.63 3.82
CA ASP A 155 -3.64 10.68 4.64
C ASP A 155 -3.39 12.07 4.05
N ILE A 156 -2.27 12.31 3.37
CA ILE A 156 -1.96 13.59 2.69
C ILE A 156 -3.02 13.95 1.64
N PHE A 157 -3.51 12.94 0.92
CA PHE A 157 -4.49 13.13 -0.14
C PHE A 157 -5.92 13.07 0.41
N SER A 158 -6.21 12.10 1.27
CA SER A 158 -7.54 11.89 1.82
C SER A 158 -7.98 12.97 2.83
N GLN A 159 -7.02 13.69 3.43
CA GLN A 159 -7.28 14.86 4.29
C GLN A 159 -7.23 16.18 3.53
N HIS A 160 -7.06 16.14 2.19
CA HIS A 160 -7.07 17.28 1.29
C HIS A 160 -5.89 18.26 1.47
N ASP A 161 -4.75 17.82 1.99
CA ASP A 161 -3.52 18.65 1.97
C ASP A 161 -2.98 18.77 0.54
N TYR A 162 -3.22 17.77 -0.31
CA TYR A 162 -2.98 17.83 -1.75
C TYR A 162 -4.23 17.34 -2.50
N VAL A 163 -4.91 18.27 -3.18
CA VAL A 163 -6.04 17.99 -4.08
C VAL A 163 -5.68 18.36 -5.51
N ASP A 164 -5.95 17.44 -6.44
CA ASP A 164 -5.77 17.64 -7.87
C ASP A 164 -7.02 17.16 -8.63
N ALA A 165 -7.36 17.84 -9.73
CA ALA A 165 -8.47 17.45 -10.59
C ALA A 165 -8.25 16.06 -11.22
N ASP A 166 -7.01 15.74 -11.58
CA ASP A 166 -6.67 14.49 -12.25
C ASP A 166 -6.67 13.27 -11.30
N PHE A 167 -6.71 13.49 -9.98
CA PHE A 167 -7.04 12.43 -9.02
C PHE A 167 -8.50 11.95 -9.15
N ARG A 168 -9.38 12.76 -9.78
CA ARG A 168 -10.80 12.46 -10.00
C ARG A 168 -11.56 12.10 -8.71
N GLY A 169 -11.24 12.79 -7.62
CA GLY A 169 -11.84 12.58 -6.30
C GLY A 169 -11.47 11.24 -5.66
N LYS A 170 -10.41 10.57 -6.13
CA LYS A 170 -9.90 9.32 -5.57
C LYS A 170 -8.58 9.55 -4.86
N PHE A 171 -8.30 8.71 -3.86
CA PHE A 171 -7.06 8.74 -3.08
C PHE A 171 -6.29 7.42 -3.17
N SER A 172 -6.69 6.49 -4.05
CA SER A 172 -5.92 5.28 -4.25
C SER A 172 -4.56 5.61 -4.89
N ILE A 173 -3.54 4.83 -4.57
CA ILE A 173 -2.19 5.04 -5.11
C ILE A 173 -2.18 5.02 -6.65
N LYS A 174 -3.08 4.25 -7.26
CA LYS A 174 -3.26 4.14 -8.72
C LYS A 174 -3.87 5.38 -9.37
N ALA A 175 -4.61 6.18 -8.61
CA ALA A 175 -5.12 7.46 -9.05
C ALA A 175 -4.07 8.56 -8.86
N VAL A 176 -3.33 8.53 -7.74
CA VAL A 176 -2.36 9.57 -7.37
C VAL A 176 -1.04 9.45 -8.12
N LEU A 177 -0.46 8.25 -8.17
CA LEU A 177 0.87 8.01 -8.76
C LEU A 177 1.03 8.59 -10.17
N PRO A 178 0.16 8.30 -11.16
CA PRO A 178 0.38 8.77 -12.53
C PRO A 178 0.25 10.29 -12.70
N VAL A 179 -0.35 10.99 -11.72
CA VAL A 179 -0.45 12.46 -11.73
C VAL A 179 0.84 13.08 -11.17
N LEU A 180 1.38 12.52 -10.09
CA LEU A 180 2.61 13.03 -9.46
C LEU A 180 3.89 12.55 -10.15
N VAL A 181 3.86 11.36 -10.75
CA VAL A 181 5.00 10.66 -11.36
C VAL A 181 4.55 10.03 -12.68
N PRO A 182 4.33 10.83 -13.75
CA PRO A 182 3.71 10.37 -15.00
C PRO A 182 4.45 9.24 -15.73
N GLU A 183 5.75 9.06 -15.44
CA GLU A 183 6.57 7.97 -15.95
C GLU A 183 6.24 6.60 -15.34
N LEU A 184 5.54 6.56 -14.19
CA LEU A 184 5.13 5.33 -13.52
C LEU A 184 3.61 5.10 -13.62
N SER A 185 3.22 3.90 -14.04
CA SER A 185 1.81 3.50 -14.03
C SER A 185 1.63 1.98 -14.03
N TYR A 186 0.47 1.55 -13.57
CA TYR A 186 0.07 0.14 -13.52
C TYR A 186 -0.47 -0.39 -14.86
N LYS A 187 -0.59 0.47 -15.89
CA LYS A 187 -1.30 0.14 -17.15
C LYS A 187 -0.67 -0.98 -17.96
N ASN A 188 0.63 -1.24 -17.77
CA ASN A 188 1.40 -2.23 -18.51
C ASN A 188 1.68 -3.50 -17.70
N LEU A 189 0.99 -3.69 -16.57
CA LEU A 189 1.12 -4.89 -15.74
C LEU A 189 0.02 -5.89 -16.07
N ASN A 190 0.38 -7.18 -16.07
CA ASN A 190 -0.59 -8.27 -16.20
C ASN A 190 -1.51 -8.37 -14.98
N ILE A 191 -1.00 -7.99 -13.81
CA ILE A 191 -1.76 -7.84 -12.56
C ILE A 191 -1.73 -6.36 -12.19
N SER A 192 -2.91 -5.75 -12.07
CA SER A 192 -3.03 -4.30 -11.87
C SER A 192 -3.92 -3.91 -10.69
N ASP A 193 -4.50 -4.88 -9.99
CA ASP A 193 -5.23 -4.68 -8.74
C ASP A 193 -5.20 -5.89 -7.80
N GLY A 194 -5.46 -5.63 -6.52
CA GLY A 194 -5.40 -6.66 -5.48
C GLY A 194 -6.42 -7.78 -5.68
N SER A 195 -7.54 -7.52 -6.37
CA SER A 195 -8.47 -8.60 -6.74
C SER A 195 -7.89 -9.52 -7.81
N MET A 196 -7.15 -8.97 -8.78
CA MET A 196 -6.39 -9.74 -9.76
C MET A 196 -5.23 -10.48 -9.10
N ALA A 197 -4.51 -9.86 -8.17
CA ALA A 197 -3.39 -10.47 -7.44
C ALA A 197 -3.89 -11.68 -6.65
N MET A 198 -4.90 -11.47 -5.79
CA MET A 198 -5.57 -12.51 -5.01
C MET A 198 -6.04 -13.68 -5.88
N ASN A 199 -6.74 -13.41 -6.99
CA ASN A 199 -7.25 -14.47 -7.87
C ASN A 199 -6.10 -15.20 -8.61
N SER A 200 -5.08 -14.48 -9.06
CA SER A 200 -3.93 -15.08 -9.72
C SER A 200 -3.16 -16.00 -8.78
N TRP A 201 -2.93 -15.55 -7.54
CA TRP A 201 -2.32 -16.36 -6.50
C TRP A 201 -3.14 -17.61 -6.21
N LYS A 202 -4.45 -17.49 -5.97
CA LYS A 202 -5.34 -18.64 -5.77
C LYS A 202 -5.21 -19.68 -6.89
N ARG A 203 -5.25 -19.23 -8.15
CA ARG A 203 -5.16 -20.13 -9.31
C ARG A 203 -3.79 -20.81 -9.37
N MET A 204 -2.72 -20.06 -9.13
CA MET A 204 -1.35 -20.58 -9.07
C MET A 204 -1.19 -21.67 -8.01
N MET A 205 -1.79 -21.47 -6.83
CA MET A 205 -1.69 -22.39 -5.70
C MET A 205 -2.49 -23.68 -5.90
N PHE A 206 -3.73 -23.58 -6.43
CA PHE A 206 -4.68 -24.71 -6.36
C PHE A 206 -5.20 -25.23 -7.70
N GLU A 207 -5.03 -24.49 -8.79
CA GLU A 207 -5.67 -24.81 -10.08
C GLU A 207 -4.67 -25.05 -11.22
N MET A 208 -3.46 -24.49 -11.13
CA MET A 208 -2.45 -24.58 -12.19
C MET A 208 -1.59 -25.84 -12.07
N GLU A 209 -1.41 -26.53 -13.20
CA GLU A 209 -0.51 -27.68 -13.33
C GLU A 209 0.84 -27.32 -13.98
N SER A 210 0.84 -26.37 -14.91
CA SER A 210 2.03 -25.94 -15.66
C SER A 210 2.96 -25.10 -14.79
N GLN A 211 4.20 -25.57 -14.60
CA GLN A 211 5.22 -24.81 -13.85
C GLN A 211 5.55 -23.48 -14.55
N GLN A 212 5.58 -23.46 -15.88
CA GLN A 212 5.84 -22.24 -16.64
C GLN A 212 4.77 -21.17 -16.38
N ASP A 213 3.50 -21.56 -16.29
CA ASP A 213 2.40 -20.63 -16.02
C ASP A 213 2.48 -20.11 -14.58
N LYS A 214 2.84 -20.99 -13.62
CA LYS A 214 3.08 -20.59 -12.23
C LYS A 214 4.22 -19.58 -12.13
N ASP A 215 5.34 -19.82 -12.80
CA ASP A 215 6.50 -18.93 -12.79
C ASP A 215 6.14 -17.55 -13.36
N GLN A 216 5.33 -17.50 -14.41
CA GLN A 216 4.86 -16.24 -14.98
C GLN A 216 3.96 -15.47 -14.00
N VAL A 217 3.02 -16.15 -13.34
CA VAL A 217 2.16 -15.53 -12.31
C VAL A 217 2.97 -15.02 -11.14
N GLN A 218 3.99 -15.77 -10.68
CA GLN A 218 4.90 -15.30 -9.62
C GLN A 218 5.58 -14.00 -10.03
N GLN A 219 6.17 -13.94 -11.23
CA GLN A 219 6.83 -12.72 -11.72
C GLN A 219 5.86 -11.53 -11.80
N ASP A 220 4.62 -11.77 -12.26
CA ASP A 220 3.61 -10.72 -12.35
C ASP A 220 3.14 -10.23 -10.98
N LEU A 221 3.02 -11.12 -9.99
CA LEU A 221 2.70 -10.79 -8.60
C LEU A 221 3.82 -9.97 -7.95
N LEU A 222 5.07 -10.41 -8.08
CA LEU A 222 6.25 -9.72 -7.52
C LEU A 222 6.36 -8.30 -8.07
N LYS A 223 6.30 -8.16 -9.40
CA LYS A 223 6.39 -6.87 -10.09
C LYS A 223 5.26 -5.91 -9.70
N TYR A 224 4.05 -6.42 -9.50
CA TYR A 224 2.91 -5.61 -9.08
C TYR A 224 3.09 -5.07 -7.66
N CYS A 225 3.41 -5.93 -6.69
CA CYS A 225 3.58 -5.54 -5.29
C CYS A 225 4.85 -4.67 -5.09
N GLU A 226 5.94 -4.93 -5.83
CA GLU A 226 7.11 -4.04 -5.87
C GLU A 226 6.71 -2.62 -6.33
N LEU A 227 5.84 -2.50 -7.34
CA LEU A 227 5.40 -1.20 -7.82
C LEU A 227 4.57 -0.45 -6.78
N ASP A 228 3.75 -1.13 -5.96
CA ASP A 228 2.95 -0.47 -4.92
C ASP A 228 3.86 0.22 -3.88
N THR A 229 4.93 -0.43 -3.42
CA THR A 229 5.88 0.20 -2.48
C THR A 229 6.81 1.20 -3.16
N LEU A 230 7.26 0.95 -4.40
CA LEU A 230 8.04 1.93 -5.17
C LEU A 230 7.23 3.20 -5.45
N ALA A 231 5.93 3.07 -5.69
CA ALA A 231 5.02 4.18 -5.87
C ALA A 231 4.97 5.06 -4.61
N MET A 232 4.92 4.47 -3.42
CA MET A 232 4.99 5.23 -2.16
C MET A 232 6.30 5.99 -2.03
N VAL A 233 7.43 5.35 -2.36
CA VAL A 233 8.76 6.00 -2.35
C VAL A 233 8.76 7.21 -3.29
N LYS A 234 8.26 7.06 -4.51
CA LYS A 234 8.28 8.14 -5.52
C LYS A 234 7.33 9.28 -5.19
N ILE A 235 6.15 8.97 -4.65
CA ILE A 235 5.22 9.99 -4.14
C ILE A 235 5.87 10.75 -2.97
N PHE A 236 6.49 10.05 -2.03
CA PHE A 236 7.24 10.66 -0.93
C PHE A 236 8.36 11.59 -1.44
N GLU A 237 9.14 11.16 -2.44
CA GLU A 237 10.19 12.00 -3.05
C GLU A 237 9.63 13.28 -3.70
N VAL A 238 8.45 13.22 -4.32
CA VAL A 238 7.77 14.40 -4.88
C VAL A 238 7.33 15.33 -3.76
N LEU A 239 6.66 14.80 -2.75
CA LEU A 239 6.13 15.60 -1.63
C LEU A 239 7.25 16.28 -0.83
N LYS A 240 8.42 15.66 -0.69
CA LYS A 240 9.61 16.28 -0.07
C LYS A 240 10.17 17.50 -0.80
N LYS A 241 9.83 17.69 -2.08
CA LYS A 241 10.33 18.79 -2.92
C LYS A 241 9.38 19.99 -2.97
N LEU A 242 8.17 19.86 -2.43
CA LEU A 242 7.23 20.98 -2.20
C LEU A 242 7.84 21.97 -1.19
#